data_AF-A0A813H650-F1
#
_entry.id   AF-A0A813H650-F1
#
_cell.length_a   1.000
_cell.length_b   1.000
_cell.length_c   1.000
_cell.angle_alpha   90.00
_cell.angle_beta   90.00
_cell.angle_gamma   90.00
#
_symmetry.space_group_name_H-M   'P 1'
#
loop_
_entity.id
_entity.type
_entity.pdbx_description
1 polymer ?
#
loop_
_entity_poly.entity_id
_entity_poly.type
_entity_poly.pdbx_seq_one_letter_code
_entity_poly.pdbx_strand_id
1 'polypeptide(L)'
;ACRALAHLHASGVVHRDIKPQNLLVDAQKGHLLKLCDFGSAAKVGSGRLGPTLVAYICSRYYRAPELIFGATNYTTAVDLWSIGCVLAEMLRGRPLFPGENGVDQLVEIVKVLGSPSRDQVFAMNPQYLTFSFPHLGASSWDTVFRKSVGSEFTSLLSEFLQYDPEVRRKPLEACAHSCFDVLRDERSRCPDGQPLPPDLFNLTARELRTCSASVSQKLVPAWHAARSPGSPPQPQVAG
;
A
#
# COMPACT_ATOMS: atom_id res chain seq x y z
N ALA A 1 -3.88 -0.06 -7.30
CA ALA A 1 -4.32 -0.45 -5.95
C ALA A 1 -4.27 0.72 -4.94
N CYS A 2 -3.11 1.37 -4.74
CA CYS A 2 -2.99 2.47 -3.76
C CYS A 2 -4.01 3.61 -3.95
N ARG A 3 -4.28 4.04 -5.19
CA ARG A 3 -5.33 5.04 -5.46
C ARG A 3 -6.74 4.58 -5.06
N ALA A 4 -7.08 3.30 -5.26
CA ALA A 4 -8.35 2.73 -4.81
C ALA A 4 -8.46 2.75 -3.28
N LEU A 5 -7.37 2.42 -2.57
CA LEU A 5 -7.30 2.54 -1.13
C LEU A 5 -7.41 4.00 -0.67
N ALA A 6 -6.77 4.96 -1.36
CA ALA A 6 -6.93 6.38 -1.05
C ALA A 6 -8.40 6.80 -1.05
N HIS A 7 -9.15 6.40 -2.07
CA HIS A 7 -10.57 6.67 -2.18
C HIS A 7 -11.38 6.06 -1.02
N LEU A 8 -11.10 4.79 -0.69
CA LEU A 8 -11.78 4.07 0.38
C LEU A 8 -11.47 4.67 1.76
N HIS A 9 -10.19 4.94 2.03
CA HIS A 9 -9.69 5.47 3.29
C HIS A 9 -10.14 6.91 3.53
N ALA A 10 -10.26 7.73 2.47
CA ALA A 10 -10.86 9.07 2.54
C ALA A 10 -12.34 9.05 3.02
N SER A 11 -12.98 7.89 2.95
CA SER A 11 -14.35 7.65 3.42
C SER A 11 -14.41 7.03 4.81
N GLY A 12 -13.26 6.86 5.47
CA GLY A 12 -13.14 6.16 6.75
C GLY A 12 -13.45 4.67 6.64
N VAL A 13 -13.24 4.05 5.47
CA VAL A 13 -13.48 2.62 5.27
C VAL A 13 -12.14 1.90 5.14
N VAL A 14 -12.00 0.78 5.84
CA VAL A 14 -10.88 -0.17 5.72
C VAL A 14 -11.37 -1.42 4.98
N HIS A 15 -10.57 -1.94 4.04
CA HIS A 15 -10.94 -3.11 3.23
C HIS A 15 -10.81 -4.41 4.02
N ARG A 16 -9.72 -4.57 4.78
CA ARG A 16 -9.39 -5.71 5.65
C ARG A 16 -9.19 -7.06 4.96
N ASP A 17 -9.20 -7.12 3.63
CA ASP A 17 -8.88 -8.35 2.88
C ASP A 17 -8.21 -8.04 1.52
N ILE A 18 -7.17 -7.20 1.55
CA ILE A 18 -6.35 -6.95 0.37
C ILE A 18 -5.44 -8.15 0.11
N LYS A 19 -5.59 -8.75 -1.06
CA LYS A 19 -4.84 -9.92 -1.54
C LYS A 19 -4.95 -10.02 -3.07
N PRO A 20 -4.08 -10.79 -3.75
CA PRO A 20 -4.09 -10.88 -5.21
C PRO A 20 -5.45 -11.27 -5.79
N GLN A 21 -6.19 -12.16 -5.12
CA GLN A 21 -7.50 -12.63 -5.57
C GLN A 21 -8.57 -11.52 -5.62
N ASN A 22 -8.39 -10.45 -4.83
CA ASN A 22 -9.33 -9.33 -4.72
C ASN A 22 -8.90 -8.12 -5.58
N LEU A 23 -7.84 -8.27 -6.40
CA LEU A 23 -7.34 -7.26 -7.32
C LEU A 23 -7.61 -7.71 -8.76
N LEU A 24 -8.80 -7.37 -9.27
CA LEU A 24 -9.20 -7.72 -10.63
C LEU A 24 -8.35 -6.95 -11.64
N VAL A 25 -7.82 -7.64 -12.65
CA VAL A 25 -7.03 -7.05 -13.73
C VAL A 25 -7.72 -7.29 -15.06
N ASP A 26 -8.02 -6.22 -15.79
CA ASP A 26 -8.47 -6.31 -17.17
C ASP A 26 -7.27 -6.24 -18.10
N ALA A 27 -6.81 -7.41 -18.56
CA ALA A 27 -5.69 -7.54 -19.48
C ALA A 27 -6.01 -7.09 -20.91
N GLN A 28 -7.30 -7.03 -21.29
CA GLN A 28 -7.72 -6.68 -22.65
C GLN A 28 -8.02 -5.18 -22.80
N LYS A 29 -8.46 -4.51 -21.73
CA LYS A 29 -8.72 -3.06 -21.70
C LYS A 29 -7.69 -2.32 -20.87
N GLY A 30 -6.48 -2.25 -21.40
CA GLY A 30 -5.48 -1.26 -20.97
C GLY A 30 -4.89 -1.49 -19.58
N HIS A 31 -4.81 -2.74 -19.09
CA HIS A 31 -4.17 -3.08 -17.80
C HIS A 31 -4.85 -2.41 -16.60
N LEU A 32 -6.17 -2.24 -16.65
CA LEU A 32 -6.95 -1.63 -15.57
C LEU A 32 -7.04 -2.57 -14.36
N LEU A 33 -6.78 -2.02 -13.16
CA LEU A 33 -6.96 -2.72 -11.89
C LEU A 33 -8.21 -2.21 -11.17
N LYS A 34 -9.07 -3.13 -10.73
CA LYS A 34 -10.24 -2.84 -9.88
C LYS A 34 -10.18 -3.65 -8.59
N LEU A 35 -10.40 -2.98 -7.47
CA LEU A 35 -10.53 -3.63 -6.16
C LEU A 35 -11.95 -4.20 -6.03
N CYS A 36 -12.07 -5.44 -5.53
CA CYS A 36 -13.35 -6.10 -5.30
C CYS A 36 -13.41 -6.77 -3.91
N ASP A 37 -14.54 -7.41 -3.60
CA ASP A 37 -14.82 -8.12 -2.35
C ASP A 37 -14.74 -7.27 -1.07
N PHE A 38 -15.77 -6.45 -0.88
CA PHE A 38 -15.95 -5.62 0.31
C PHE A 38 -16.67 -6.38 1.45
N GLY A 39 -16.79 -7.71 1.39
CA GLY A 39 -17.50 -8.50 2.41
C GLY A 39 -16.86 -8.40 3.80
N SER A 40 -15.55 -8.13 3.84
CA SER A 40 -14.79 -7.87 5.07
C SER A 40 -14.63 -6.38 5.38
N ALA A 41 -15.08 -5.45 4.54
CA ALA A 41 -14.84 -4.03 4.75
C ALA A 41 -15.62 -3.49 5.97
N ALA A 42 -15.08 -2.47 6.63
CA ALA A 42 -15.72 -1.82 7.77
C ALA A 42 -15.39 -0.33 7.84
N LYS A 43 -16.25 0.45 8.52
CA LYS A 43 -15.90 1.81 8.90
C LYS A 43 -14.97 1.80 10.10
N VAL A 44 -13.85 2.50 10.00
CA VAL A 44 -13.02 2.84 11.17
C VAL A 44 -13.69 3.99 11.92
N GLY A 45 -13.71 3.93 13.25
CA GLY A 45 -14.24 5.03 14.06
C GLY A 45 -13.15 6.01 14.46
N SER A 46 -13.56 7.25 14.73
CA SER A 46 -12.68 8.27 15.30
C SER A 46 -12.64 8.17 16.83
N GLY A 47 -11.45 7.91 17.38
CA GLY A 47 -11.20 7.91 18.82
C GLY A 47 -11.85 6.76 19.60
N ARG A 48 -11.97 6.93 20.92
CA ARG A 48 -12.46 5.89 21.86
C ARG A 48 -13.94 5.51 21.70
N LEU A 49 -14.69 6.29 20.92
CA LEU A 49 -16.11 6.07 20.63
C LEU A 49 -16.33 5.31 19.31
N GLY A 50 -15.25 4.95 18.60
CA GLY A 50 -15.31 4.13 17.40
C GLY A 50 -15.73 2.69 17.69
N PRO A 51 -16.27 1.96 16.69
CA PRO A 51 -16.59 0.55 16.86
C PRO A 51 -15.32 -0.25 17.15
N THR A 52 -15.39 -1.15 18.14
CA THR A 52 -14.36 -2.16 18.35
C THR A 52 -14.35 -3.11 17.15
N LEU A 53 -13.21 -3.23 16.49
CA LEU A 53 -13.05 -4.07 15.31
C LEU A 53 -12.50 -5.45 15.70
N VAL A 54 -12.92 -6.50 14.98
CA VAL A 54 -12.40 -7.86 15.16
C VAL A 54 -10.96 -7.94 14.64
N ALA A 55 -10.04 -8.48 15.45
CA ALA A 55 -8.63 -8.64 15.09
C ALA A 55 -8.36 -9.85 14.18
N TYR A 56 -9.10 -10.95 14.37
CA TYR A 56 -9.01 -12.15 13.52
C TYR A 56 -9.72 -11.92 12.17
N ILE A 57 -9.11 -11.09 11.33
CA ILE A 57 -9.56 -10.69 10.00
C ILE A 57 -8.38 -10.75 9.02
N CYS A 58 -8.63 -10.48 7.73
CA CYS A 58 -7.64 -10.57 6.65
C CYS A 58 -7.14 -11.99 6.38
N SER A 59 -6.94 -12.30 5.10
CA SER A 59 -6.28 -13.51 4.67
C SER A 59 -4.85 -13.57 5.23
N ARG A 60 -4.50 -14.71 5.86
CA ARG A 60 -3.35 -14.84 6.79
C ARG A 60 -2.04 -14.26 6.26
N TYR A 61 -1.66 -14.57 5.02
CA TYR A 61 -0.38 -14.15 4.43
C TYR A 61 -0.23 -12.64 4.24
N TYR A 62 -1.35 -11.91 4.23
CA TYR A 62 -1.42 -10.46 4.04
C TYR A 62 -1.82 -9.74 5.33
N ARG A 63 -1.95 -10.46 6.45
CA ARG A 63 -2.38 -9.93 7.73
C ARG A 63 -1.28 -9.09 8.36
N ALA A 64 -1.62 -7.87 8.73
CA ALA A 64 -0.72 -6.95 9.42
C ALA A 64 -0.37 -7.44 10.84
N PRO A 65 0.83 -7.17 11.35
CA PRO A 65 1.30 -7.74 12.61
C PRO A 65 0.49 -7.26 13.81
N GLU A 66 -0.03 -6.03 13.83
CA GLU A 66 -0.94 -5.55 14.87
C GLU A 66 -2.24 -6.38 15.00
N LEU A 67 -2.73 -6.95 13.89
CA LEU A 67 -3.88 -7.87 13.91
C LEU A 67 -3.50 -9.23 14.51
N ILE A 68 -2.26 -9.68 14.30
CA ILE A 68 -1.72 -10.91 14.93
C ILE A 68 -1.58 -10.70 16.44
N PHE A 69 -1.18 -9.49 16.86
CA PHE A 69 -1.16 -9.05 18.25
C PHE A 69 -2.55 -8.77 18.83
N GLY A 70 -3.63 -9.00 18.08
CA GLY A 70 -4.99 -8.89 18.62
C GLY A 70 -5.48 -7.46 18.79
N ALA A 71 -4.88 -6.47 18.12
CA ALA A 71 -5.36 -5.09 18.19
C ALA A 71 -6.81 -5.00 17.67
N THR A 72 -7.66 -4.24 18.37
CA THR A 72 -9.07 -4.04 18.01
C THR A 72 -9.41 -2.59 17.65
N ASN A 73 -8.42 -1.70 17.75
CA ASN A 73 -8.46 -0.27 17.45
C ASN A 73 -7.53 0.09 16.28
N TYR A 74 -7.25 -0.86 15.40
CA TYR A 74 -6.41 -0.66 14.22
C TYR A 74 -7.06 0.30 13.21
N THR A 75 -6.23 0.88 12.35
CA THR A 75 -6.63 1.87 11.36
C THR A 75 -6.67 1.27 9.95
N THR A 76 -6.88 2.12 8.94
CA THR A 76 -6.77 1.72 7.53
C THR A 76 -5.35 1.30 7.13
N ALA A 77 -4.34 1.51 7.99
CA ALA A 77 -2.96 1.11 7.78
C ALA A 77 -2.75 -0.40 7.61
N VAL A 78 -3.70 -1.25 8.07
CA VAL A 78 -3.66 -2.70 7.83
C VAL A 78 -3.71 -3.03 6.34
N ASP A 79 -4.46 -2.25 5.54
CA ASP A 79 -4.54 -2.46 4.09
C ASP A 79 -3.21 -2.11 3.40
N LEU A 80 -2.45 -1.17 3.95
CA LEU A 80 -1.15 -0.73 3.41
C LEU A 80 -0.08 -1.79 3.63
N TRP A 81 -0.10 -2.45 4.78
CA TRP A 81 0.72 -3.65 5.01
C TRP A 81 0.39 -4.74 3.98
N SER A 82 -0.90 -5.05 3.79
CA SER A 82 -1.34 -6.05 2.84
C SER A 82 -0.90 -5.74 1.40
N ILE A 83 -0.90 -4.46 0.98
CA ILE A 83 -0.31 -4.04 -0.30
C ILE A 83 1.18 -4.33 -0.37
N GLY A 84 1.96 -4.06 0.68
CA GLY A 84 3.37 -4.44 0.76
C GLY A 84 3.57 -5.94 0.52
N CYS A 85 2.76 -6.78 1.18
CA CYS A 85 2.78 -8.23 0.97
C CYS A 85 2.47 -8.62 -0.49
N VAL A 86 1.44 -8.01 -1.10
CA VAL A 86 1.09 -8.24 -2.52
C VAL A 86 2.24 -7.85 -3.45
N LEU A 87 2.85 -6.67 -3.26
CA LEU A 87 3.95 -6.20 -4.09
C LEU A 87 5.16 -7.15 -4.01
N ALA A 88 5.53 -7.58 -2.82
CA ALA A 88 6.61 -8.54 -2.64
C ALA A 88 6.29 -9.91 -3.24
N GLU A 89 5.04 -10.37 -3.13
CA GLU A 89 4.58 -11.63 -3.73
C GLU A 89 4.64 -11.58 -5.26
N MET A 90 4.21 -10.49 -5.90
CA MET A 90 4.31 -10.31 -7.35
C MET A 90 5.76 -10.46 -7.83
N LEU A 91 6.73 -9.96 -7.06
CA LEU A 91 8.13 -10.05 -7.42
C LEU A 91 8.76 -11.43 -7.15
N ARG A 92 8.27 -12.14 -6.12
CA ARG A 92 8.74 -13.46 -5.69
C ARG A 92 8.06 -14.62 -6.41
N GLY A 93 6.86 -14.43 -6.95
CA GLY A 93 5.99 -15.48 -7.46
C GLY A 93 5.36 -16.37 -6.38
N ARG A 94 5.55 -16.04 -5.09
CA ARG A 94 4.99 -16.75 -3.93
C ARG A 94 4.83 -15.81 -2.74
N PRO A 95 3.93 -16.09 -1.78
CA PRO A 95 3.72 -15.24 -0.62
C PRO A 95 5.02 -14.86 0.10
N LEU A 96 5.09 -13.61 0.56
CA LEU A 96 6.25 -13.11 1.32
C LEU A 96 6.32 -13.79 2.69
N PHE A 97 5.18 -13.91 3.37
CA PHE A 97 5.04 -14.45 4.73
C PHE A 97 4.07 -15.64 4.77
N PRO A 98 4.51 -16.86 4.42
CA PRO A 98 3.67 -18.05 4.34
C PRO A 98 3.50 -18.77 5.69
N GLY A 99 2.94 -18.12 6.72
CA GLY A 99 2.74 -18.72 8.03
C GLY A 99 1.61 -19.76 8.08
N GLU A 100 1.80 -20.87 8.81
CA GLU A 100 0.79 -21.94 8.91
C GLU A 100 -0.34 -21.60 9.89
N ASN A 101 -0.04 -20.82 10.92
CA ASN A 101 -0.98 -20.29 11.92
C ASN A 101 -0.60 -18.84 12.31
N GLY A 102 -1.27 -18.26 13.32
CA GLY A 102 -1.02 -16.88 13.74
C GLY A 102 0.39 -16.64 14.28
N VAL A 103 0.94 -17.59 15.05
CA VAL A 103 2.29 -17.51 15.61
C VAL A 103 3.33 -17.67 14.50
N ASP A 104 3.15 -18.65 13.63
CA ASP A 104 4.07 -18.87 12.51
C ASP A 104 4.07 -17.70 11.52
N GLN A 105 2.93 -17.04 11.33
CA GLN A 105 2.84 -15.82 10.53
C GLN A 105 3.75 -14.72 11.09
N LEU A 106 3.77 -14.54 12.41
CA LEU A 106 4.66 -13.58 13.06
C LEU A 106 6.13 -13.99 12.94
N VAL A 107 6.43 -15.29 13.06
CA VAL A 107 7.78 -15.82 12.85
C VAL A 107 8.28 -15.53 11.42
N GLU A 108 7.45 -15.72 10.40
CA GLU A 108 7.80 -15.39 9.00
C GLU A 108 8.05 -13.89 8.81
N ILE A 109 7.30 -13.02 9.49
CA ILE A 109 7.53 -11.58 9.47
C ILE A 109 8.88 -11.22 10.11
N VAL A 110 9.15 -11.76 11.30
CA VAL A 110 10.39 -11.51 12.05
C VAL A 110 11.63 -11.98 11.28
N LYS A 111 11.56 -13.11 10.55
CA LYS A 111 12.66 -13.58 9.69
C LYS A 111 13.10 -12.55 8.63
N VAL A 112 12.16 -11.72 8.15
CA VAL A 112 12.41 -10.72 7.12
C VAL A 112 12.73 -9.36 7.73
N LEU A 113 11.88 -8.86 8.64
CA LEU A 113 12.01 -7.50 9.19
C LEU A 113 12.89 -7.42 10.44
N GLY A 114 13.34 -8.56 10.95
CA GLY A 114 13.97 -8.64 12.26
C GLY A 114 12.95 -8.52 13.39
N SER A 115 13.44 -8.61 14.61
CA SER A 115 12.61 -8.55 15.81
C SER A 115 12.13 -7.13 16.08
N PRO A 116 10.83 -6.92 16.36
CA PRO A 116 10.31 -5.57 16.64
C PRO A 116 10.92 -5.01 17.92
N SER A 117 11.16 -3.70 17.93
CA SER A 117 11.53 -2.98 19.14
C SER A 117 10.35 -2.91 20.12
N ARG A 118 10.63 -2.55 21.38
CA ARG A 118 9.57 -2.38 22.39
C ARG A 118 8.54 -1.32 21.98
N ASP A 119 9.01 -0.22 21.37
CA ASP A 119 8.13 0.86 20.90
C ASP A 119 7.27 0.40 19.72
N GLN A 120 7.81 -0.43 18.84
CA GLN A 120 7.04 -1.04 17.75
C GLN A 120 5.98 -2.03 18.27
N VAL A 121 6.31 -2.84 19.28
CA VAL A 121 5.32 -3.71 19.94
C VAL A 121 4.22 -2.87 20.60
N PHE A 122 4.59 -1.79 21.29
CA PHE A 122 3.64 -0.85 21.87
C PHE A 122 2.72 -0.23 20.81
N ALA A 123 3.28 0.22 19.68
CA ALA A 123 2.52 0.80 18.58
C ALA A 123 1.54 -0.20 17.93
N MET A 124 1.92 -1.48 17.85
CA MET A 124 1.05 -2.54 17.35
C MET A 124 -0.09 -2.87 18.32
N ASN A 125 0.24 -3.11 19.59
CA ASN A 125 -0.78 -3.30 20.63
C ASN A 125 -0.21 -2.93 22.02
N PRO A 126 -0.67 -1.83 22.64
CA PRO A 126 -0.22 -1.40 23.95
C PRO A 126 -0.48 -2.41 25.09
N GLN A 127 -1.31 -3.42 24.89
CA GLN A 127 -1.58 -4.47 25.88
C GLN A 127 -0.46 -5.53 25.96
N TYR A 128 0.45 -5.59 24.97
CA TYR A 128 1.48 -6.63 24.85
C TYR A 128 2.88 -6.14 25.22
N LEU A 129 3.03 -5.49 26.38
CA LEU A 129 4.29 -4.86 26.80
C LEU A 129 5.40 -5.82 27.25
N THR A 130 5.04 -7.07 27.57
CA THR A 130 5.95 -8.07 28.16
C THR A 130 6.45 -9.09 27.16
N PHE A 131 6.04 -8.99 25.89
CA PHE A 131 6.45 -9.95 24.87
C PHE A 131 7.90 -9.67 24.44
N SER A 132 8.78 -10.66 24.60
CA SER A 132 10.18 -10.57 24.20
C SER A 132 10.43 -11.48 23.00
N PHE A 133 11.11 -10.94 22.00
CA PHE A 133 11.57 -11.70 20.84
C PHE A 133 13.06 -12.01 20.99
N PRO A 134 13.53 -13.17 20.51
CA PRO A 134 14.95 -13.37 20.27
C PRO A 134 15.51 -12.22 19.44
N HIS A 135 16.73 -11.77 19.67
CA HIS A 135 17.32 -10.71 18.85
C HIS A 135 17.65 -11.25 17.46
N LEU A 136 16.89 -10.80 16.46
CA LEU A 136 17.12 -11.11 15.05
C LEU A 136 17.22 -9.81 14.25
N GLY A 137 18.27 -9.66 13.44
CA GLY A 137 18.43 -8.55 12.53
C GLY A 137 17.56 -8.70 11.27
N ALA A 138 17.19 -7.57 10.66
CA ALA A 138 16.46 -7.57 9.40
C ALA A 138 17.29 -8.21 8.27
N SER A 139 16.63 -8.97 7.41
CA SER A 139 17.22 -9.51 6.19
C SER A 139 17.27 -8.44 5.10
N SER A 140 18.34 -8.41 4.30
CA SER A 140 18.38 -7.54 3.12
C SER A 140 17.37 -8.01 2.06
N TRP A 141 16.81 -7.06 1.29
CA TRP A 141 15.88 -7.40 0.22
C TRP A 141 16.51 -8.29 -0.85
N ASP A 142 17.80 -8.14 -1.16
CA ASP A 142 18.50 -9.03 -2.09
C ASP A 142 18.50 -10.49 -1.61
N THR A 143 18.67 -10.71 -0.30
CA THR A 143 18.57 -12.05 0.31
C THR A 143 17.15 -12.58 0.24
N VAL A 144 16.16 -11.74 0.55
CA VAL A 144 14.73 -12.08 0.56
C VAL A 144 14.21 -12.44 -0.84
N PHE A 145 14.68 -11.74 -1.87
CA PHE A 145 14.27 -11.93 -3.26
C PHE A 145 15.18 -12.88 -4.04
N ARG A 146 16.39 -13.17 -3.54
CA ARG A 146 17.45 -13.95 -4.22
C ARG A 146 17.83 -13.41 -5.60
N LYS A 147 17.65 -12.11 -5.79
CA LYS A 147 17.99 -11.35 -7.00
C LYS A 147 18.10 -9.87 -6.64
N SER A 148 18.84 -9.13 -7.44
CA SER A 148 18.85 -7.67 -7.33
C SER A 148 17.48 -7.11 -7.71
N VAL A 149 16.98 -6.22 -6.86
CA VAL A 149 15.72 -5.51 -7.07
C VAL A 149 16.03 -4.02 -7.00
N GLY A 150 15.41 -3.23 -7.89
CA GLY A 150 15.65 -1.80 -7.94
C GLY A 150 15.41 -1.12 -6.58
N SER A 151 16.33 -0.24 -6.19
CA SER A 151 16.31 0.48 -4.90
C SER A 151 15.00 1.22 -4.66
N GLU A 152 14.40 1.79 -5.71
CA GLU A 152 13.13 2.49 -5.64
C GLU A 152 11.98 1.57 -5.20
N PHE A 153 11.97 0.33 -5.68
CA PHE A 153 10.93 -0.63 -5.31
C PHE A 153 11.13 -1.14 -3.89
N THR A 154 12.37 -1.48 -3.51
CA THR A 154 12.68 -1.96 -2.16
C THR A 154 12.48 -0.86 -1.11
N SER A 155 12.73 0.41 -1.47
CA SER A 155 12.38 1.58 -0.65
C SER A 155 10.88 1.63 -0.38
N LEU A 156 10.05 1.68 -1.42
CA LEU A 156 8.59 1.72 -1.25
C LEU A 156 8.07 0.51 -0.44
N LEU A 157 8.59 -0.68 -0.71
CA LEU A 157 8.21 -1.89 0.01
C LEU A 157 8.54 -1.79 1.50
N SER A 158 9.72 -1.25 1.85
CA SER A 158 10.12 -1.02 3.24
C SER A 158 9.21 0.00 3.94
N GLU A 159 8.70 0.99 3.21
CA GLU A 159 7.79 1.99 3.77
C GLU A 159 6.36 1.44 4.00
N PHE A 160 5.97 0.36 3.32
CA PHE A 160 4.71 -0.35 3.61
C PHE A 160 4.86 -1.37 4.75
N LEU A 161 5.98 -2.10 4.78
CA LEU A 161 6.23 -3.20 5.71
C LEU A 161 6.89 -2.70 7.01
N GLN A 162 6.17 -1.84 7.72
CA GLN A 162 6.57 -1.30 9.02
C GLN A 162 5.73 -1.92 10.14
N TYR A 163 6.36 -2.23 11.28
CA TYR A 163 5.65 -2.72 12.46
C TYR A 163 4.71 -1.66 13.04
N ASP A 164 5.20 -0.43 13.19
CA ASP A 164 4.36 0.69 13.60
C ASP A 164 3.39 1.06 12.45
N PRO A 165 2.07 0.95 12.67
CA PRO A 165 1.08 1.25 11.64
C PRO A 165 1.05 2.72 11.22
N GLU A 166 1.40 3.66 12.10
CA GLU A 166 1.29 5.10 11.85
C GLU A 166 2.39 5.64 10.93
N VAL A 167 3.54 4.95 10.86
CA VAL A 167 4.65 5.34 9.98
C VAL A 167 4.55 4.72 8.58
N ARG A 168 3.55 3.88 8.32
CA ARG A 168 3.36 3.28 6.99
C ARG A 168 2.99 4.33 5.95
N ARG A 169 3.60 4.22 4.77
CA ARG A 169 3.37 5.15 3.66
C ARG A 169 1.90 5.21 3.25
N LYS A 170 1.30 6.40 3.32
CA LYS A 170 -0.11 6.62 2.94
C LYS A 170 -0.35 6.36 1.44
N PRO A 171 -1.57 5.99 1.03
CA PRO A 171 -1.79 5.50 -0.33
C PRO A 171 -1.46 6.52 -1.45
N LEU A 172 -1.81 7.79 -1.30
CA LEU A 172 -1.45 8.82 -2.31
C LEU A 172 0.03 9.21 -2.27
N GLU A 173 0.65 9.19 -1.10
CA GLU A 173 2.09 9.40 -0.99
C GLU A 173 2.85 8.25 -1.69
N ALA A 174 2.37 7.00 -1.55
CA ALA A 174 2.89 5.86 -2.29
C ALA A 174 2.71 6.03 -3.81
N CYS A 175 1.56 6.52 -4.28
CA CYS A 175 1.36 6.83 -5.71
C CYS A 175 2.35 7.89 -6.23
N ALA A 176 2.83 8.80 -5.37
CA ALA A 176 3.85 9.80 -5.69
C ALA A 176 5.30 9.28 -5.51
N HIS A 177 5.50 8.04 -5.07
CA HIS A 177 6.83 7.44 -4.93
C HIS A 177 7.55 7.36 -6.29
N SER A 178 8.87 7.52 -6.28
CA SER A 178 9.74 7.56 -7.47
C SER A 178 9.72 6.28 -8.30
N CYS A 179 9.43 5.13 -7.68
CA CYS A 179 9.20 3.87 -8.39
C CYS A 179 8.06 3.94 -9.43
N PHE A 180 7.17 4.94 -9.35
CA PHE A 180 6.11 5.19 -10.32
C PHE A 180 6.38 6.40 -11.22
N ASP A 181 7.58 7.00 -11.18
CA ASP A 181 7.93 8.15 -12.03
C ASP A 181 7.80 7.80 -13.52
N VAL A 182 8.17 6.57 -13.92
CA VAL A 182 8.00 6.09 -15.29
C VAL A 182 6.55 6.17 -15.76
N LEU A 183 5.57 5.93 -14.89
CA LEU A 183 4.15 5.99 -15.28
C LEU A 183 3.72 7.42 -15.61
N ARG A 184 4.41 8.44 -15.06
CA ARG A 184 4.11 9.86 -15.23
C ARG A 184 4.78 10.49 -16.45
N ASP A 185 5.64 9.75 -17.15
CA ASP A 185 6.15 10.16 -18.47
C ASP A 185 5.05 10.02 -19.53
N GLU A 186 4.83 11.06 -20.32
CA GLU A 186 3.85 11.08 -21.41
C GLU A 186 4.12 10.00 -22.47
N ARG A 187 5.39 9.62 -22.65
CA ARG A 187 5.84 8.64 -23.64
C ARG A 187 5.67 7.20 -23.15
N SER A 188 5.32 7.00 -21.88
CA SER A 188 5.16 5.65 -21.33
C SER A 188 3.99 4.91 -21.94
N ARG A 189 4.19 3.61 -22.14
CA ARG A 189 3.24 2.68 -22.73
C ARG A 189 3.20 1.41 -21.89
N CYS A 190 2.10 0.68 -22.01
CA CYS A 190 1.97 -0.65 -21.46
C CYS A 190 2.93 -1.63 -22.18
N PRO A 191 3.24 -2.80 -21.59
CA PRO A 191 4.14 -3.79 -22.21
C PRO A 191 3.70 -4.30 -23.59
N ASP A 192 2.41 -4.19 -23.91
CA ASP A 192 1.81 -4.52 -25.22
C ASP A 192 1.86 -3.35 -26.23
N GLY A 193 2.52 -2.24 -25.88
CA GLY A 193 2.65 -1.04 -26.69
C GLY A 193 1.45 -0.09 -26.63
N GLN A 194 0.36 -0.47 -25.95
CA GLN A 194 -0.83 0.38 -25.82
C GLN A 194 -0.57 1.58 -24.89
N PRO A 195 -1.33 2.68 -25.01
CA PRO A 195 -1.30 3.75 -24.03
C PRO A 195 -1.60 3.25 -22.62
N LEU A 196 -1.02 3.91 -21.62
CA LEU A 196 -1.42 3.72 -20.21
C LEU A 196 -2.92 4.05 -20.04
N PRO A 197 -3.60 3.50 -19.00
CA PRO A 197 -4.96 3.87 -18.67
C PRO A 197 -5.19 5.39 -18.70
N PRO A 198 -6.18 5.90 -19.46
CA PRO A 198 -6.43 7.33 -19.56
C PRO A 198 -6.82 7.94 -18.21
N ASP A 199 -7.42 7.13 -17.35
CA ASP A 199 -7.90 7.53 -16.03
C ASP A 199 -6.81 7.48 -14.96
N LEU A 200 -5.53 7.32 -15.30
CA LEU A 200 -4.47 7.21 -14.27
C LEU A 200 -4.34 8.49 -13.44
N PHE A 201 -4.52 9.65 -14.08
CA PHE A 201 -4.27 10.99 -13.50
C PHE A 201 -5.54 11.82 -13.25
N ASN A 202 -6.74 11.26 -13.46
CA ASN A 202 -8.02 11.94 -13.25
C ASN A 202 -8.42 12.01 -11.75
N LEU A 203 -7.50 12.39 -10.87
CA LEU A 203 -7.75 12.46 -9.43
C LEU A 203 -8.82 13.49 -9.11
N THR A 204 -9.79 13.09 -8.30
CA THR A 204 -10.87 13.97 -7.83
C THR A 204 -10.39 14.89 -6.71
N ALA A 205 -11.06 16.03 -6.52
CA ALA A 205 -10.80 16.91 -5.38
C ALA A 205 -10.96 16.18 -4.03
N ARG A 206 -11.83 15.16 -3.95
CA ARG A 206 -11.98 14.34 -2.74
C ARG A 206 -10.74 13.50 -2.44
N GLU A 207 -10.13 12.90 -3.46
CA GLU A 207 -8.88 12.14 -3.30
C GLU A 207 -7.75 13.09 -2.88
N LEU A 208 -7.58 14.21 -3.58
CA LEU A 208 -6.45 15.12 -3.34
C LEU A 208 -6.47 15.80 -1.96
N ARG A 209 -7.63 15.90 -1.29
CA ARG A 209 -7.74 16.43 0.08
C ARG A 209 -6.98 15.61 1.13
N THR A 210 -6.65 14.35 0.85
CA THR A 210 -5.96 13.49 1.83
C THR A 210 -4.43 13.55 1.73
N CYS A 211 -3.86 14.37 0.84
CA CYS A 211 -2.43 14.50 0.68
C CYS A 211 -1.96 15.97 0.70
N SER A 212 -0.65 16.18 0.86
CA SER A 212 -0.05 17.50 0.79
C SER A 212 -0.12 18.09 -0.62
N ALA A 213 0.05 19.42 -0.71
CA ALA A 213 0.13 20.11 -1.99
C ALA A 213 1.28 19.58 -2.88
N SER A 214 2.44 19.26 -2.30
CA SER A 214 3.58 18.71 -3.03
C SER A 214 3.29 17.32 -3.62
N VAL A 215 2.59 16.46 -2.87
CA VAL A 215 2.15 15.14 -3.37
C VAL A 215 1.14 15.32 -4.48
N SER A 216 0.14 16.20 -4.31
CA SER A 216 -0.86 16.48 -5.34
C SER A 216 -0.23 16.97 -6.65
N GLN A 217 0.77 17.86 -6.58
CA GLN A 217 1.49 18.36 -7.75
C GLN A 217 2.28 17.24 -8.45
N LYS A 218 2.91 16.33 -7.70
CA LYS A 218 3.64 15.19 -8.28
C LYS A 218 2.70 14.17 -8.92
N LEU A 219 1.50 13.96 -8.37
CA LEU A 219 0.54 12.97 -8.86
C LEU A 219 -0.07 13.31 -10.22
N VAL A 220 -0.23 14.59 -10.53
CA VAL A 220 -0.84 15.06 -11.79
C VAL A 220 0.25 15.68 -12.68
N PRO A 221 0.75 14.97 -13.70
CA PRO A 221 1.79 15.50 -14.59
C PRO A 221 1.34 16.77 -15.32
N ALA A 222 2.28 17.67 -15.58
CA ALA A 222 2.01 18.94 -16.25
C ALA A 222 1.36 18.76 -17.64
N TRP A 223 1.79 17.75 -18.40
CA TRP A 223 1.23 17.44 -19.72
C TRP A 223 -0.24 17.01 -19.65
N HIS A 224 -0.65 16.34 -18.58
CA HIS A 224 -2.03 15.94 -18.36
C HIS A 224 -2.88 17.14 -17.93
N ALA A 225 -2.36 17.95 -17.00
CA ALA A 225 -3.03 19.16 -16.54
C ALA A 225 -3.30 20.14 -17.68
N ALA A 226 -2.38 20.29 -18.64
CA ALA A 226 -2.54 21.16 -19.81
C ALA A 226 -3.69 20.74 -20.75
N ARG A 227 -4.10 19.46 -20.70
CA ARG A 227 -5.16 18.88 -21.56
C ARG A 227 -6.54 18.85 -20.90
N SER A 228 -6.61 19.10 -19.59
CA SER A 228 -7.88 19.15 -18.87
C SER A 228 -8.77 20.28 -19.40
N PRO A 229 -10.08 20.06 -19.58
CA PRO A 229 -11.00 21.12 -20.01
C PRO A 229 -11.00 22.26 -18.98
N GLY A 230 -10.47 23.43 -19.36
CA GLY A 230 -10.31 24.61 -18.50
C GLY A 230 -8.90 25.21 -18.43
N SER A 231 -7.90 24.56 -19.04
CA SER A 231 -6.51 25.05 -19.06
C SER A 231 -6.30 26.13 -20.12
N PRO A 232 -5.55 27.23 -19.83
CA PRO A 232 -5.23 28.23 -20.84
C PRO A 232 -4.39 27.59 -21.96
N PRO A 233 -4.60 27.99 -23.23
CA PRO A 233 -3.88 27.40 -24.36
C PRO A 233 -2.37 27.56 -24.19
N GLN A 234 -1.61 26.50 -24.49
CA GLN A 234 -0.16 26.59 -24.53
C GLN A 234 0.27 27.63 -25.57
N PRO A 235 1.25 28.50 -25.28
CA PRO A 235 1.84 29.34 -26.29
C PRO A 235 2.50 28.44 -27.34
N GLN A 236 2.03 28.54 -28.58
CA GLN A 236 2.67 27.91 -29.72
C GLN A 236 4.10 28.45 -29.81
N VAL A 237 5.08 27.59 -29.56
CA VAL A 237 6.47 27.90 -29.90
C VAL A 237 6.53 27.89 -31.42
N ALA A 238 6.57 29.08 -32.01
CA ALA A 238 6.74 29.27 -33.43
C ALA A 238 8.19 29.00 -33.83
N GLY A 239 8.39 28.16 -34.84
CA GLY A 239 9.57 28.10 -35.71
C GLY A 239 10.81 27.45 -35.14
#